data_AF-A0A839FL13-F1
#
_entry.id   AF-A0A839FL13-F1
#
_cell.length_a   1.000
_cell.length_b   1.000
_cell.length_c   1.000
_cell.angle_alpha   90.00
_cell.angle_beta   90.00
_cell.angle_gamma   90.00
#
_symmetry.space_group_name_H-M   'P 1'
#
loop_
_entity.id
_entity.type
_entity.pdbx_description
1 polymer ?
#
loop_
_entity_poly.entity_id
_entity_poly.type
_entity_poly.pdbx_seq_one_letter_code
_entity_poly.pdbx_strand_id
1 'polypeptide(L)'
;MASGSGSRTSLQAMIKLQGLTKARHEMELSRLTAQFLAIDAENVALFKMQNDRFENGGGIVPADLIMKRLETNKAKQADLSERMTFEKRDLLMVSRTLDILRDRLRQLEQDMERIAAADEIQEYVIHTIAGGTSLP
;
A
#
# COMPACT_ATOMS: atom_id res chain seq x y z
N MET A 1 10.25 1.33 34.30
CA MET A 1 10.12 0.39 33.15
C MET A 1 8.84 0.58 32.30
N ALA A 2 8.09 1.69 32.39
CA ALA A 2 6.80 1.84 31.67
C ALA A 2 6.89 2.42 30.23
N SER A 3 8.03 2.99 29.82
CA SER A 3 8.16 3.78 28.57
C SER A 3 8.29 2.94 27.28
N GLY A 4 8.87 1.73 27.36
CA GLY A 4 9.06 0.86 26.18
C GLY A 4 7.76 0.21 25.68
N SER A 5 6.89 -0.23 26.60
CA SER A 5 5.61 -0.89 26.25
C SER A 5 4.62 0.04 25.55
N GLY A 6 4.53 1.31 25.99
CA GLY A 6 3.70 2.34 25.33
C GLY A 6 4.21 2.70 23.93
N SER A 7 5.53 2.71 23.73
CA SER A 7 6.14 2.99 22.43
C SER A 7 5.90 1.84 21.43
N ARG A 8 5.98 0.58 21.91
CA ARG A 8 5.72 -0.62 21.10
C ARG A 8 4.27 -0.67 20.61
N THR A 9 3.32 -0.46 21.52
CA THR A 9 1.88 -0.48 21.19
C THR A 9 1.50 0.62 20.21
N SER A 10 2.08 1.82 20.37
CA SER A 10 1.91 2.93 19.43
C SER A 10 2.45 2.60 18.02
N LEU A 11 3.67 2.04 17.93
CA LEU A 11 4.24 1.61 16.64
C LEU A 11 3.37 0.54 15.96
N GLN A 12 2.89 -0.44 16.71
CA GLN A 12 1.98 -1.46 16.19
C GLN A 12 0.65 -0.86 15.69
N ALA A 13 0.08 0.11 16.41
CA ALA A 13 -1.12 0.81 15.97
C ALA A 13 -0.89 1.59 14.67
N MET A 14 0.23 2.31 14.56
CA MET A 14 0.61 3.02 13.33
C MET A 14 0.81 2.06 12.15
N ILE A 15 1.47 0.92 12.36
CA ILE A 15 1.62 -0.12 11.33
C ILE A 15 0.26 -0.61 10.84
N LYS A 16 -0.69 -0.86 11.76
CA LYS A 16 -2.05 -1.27 11.38
C LYS A 16 -2.75 -0.21 10.54
N LEU A 17 -2.70 1.06 10.95
CA LEU A 17 -3.31 2.17 10.21
C LEU A 17 -2.71 2.35 8.81
N GLN A 18 -1.37 2.30 8.71
CA GLN A 18 -0.69 2.36 7.42
C GLN A 18 -1.00 1.13 6.56
N GLY A 19 -1.16 -0.05 7.16
CA GLY A 19 -1.59 -1.27 6.46
C GLY A 19 -2.99 -1.13 5.84
N LEU A 20 -3.95 -0.58 6.59
CA LEU A 20 -5.28 -0.28 6.06
C LEU A 20 -5.23 0.78 4.94
N THR A 21 -4.36 1.77 5.09
CA THR A 21 -4.16 2.83 4.08
C THR A 21 -3.60 2.25 2.79
N LYS A 22 -2.61 1.34 2.89
CA LYS A 22 -2.05 0.59 1.76
C LYS A 22 -3.14 -0.20 1.03
N ALA A 23 -3.93 -0.98 1.77
CA ALA A 23 -5.02 -1.77 1.20
C ALA A 23 -6.04 -0.90 0.46
N ARG A 24 -6.37 0.29 0.98
CA ARG A 24 -7.26 1.24 0.31
C ARG A 24 -6.71 1.70 -1.05
N HIS A 25 -5.43 2.06 -1.12
CA HIS A 25 -4.78 2.45 -2.38
C HIS A 25 -4.72 1.29 -3.38
N GLU A 26 -4.47 0.06 -2.92
CA GLU A 26 -4.49 -1.15 -3.76
C GLU A 26 -5.89 -1.42 -4.35
N MET A 27 -6.93 -1.30 -3.53
CA MET A 27 -8.32 -1.44 -3.97
C MET A 27 -8.69 -0.36 -5.01
N GLU A 28 -8.30 0.89 -4.76
CA GLU A 28 -8.58 1.98 -5.69
C GLU A 28 -7.84 1.80 -7.01
N LEU A 29 -6.58 1.38 -7.00
CA LEU A 29 -5.84 1.03 -8.22
C LEU A 29 -6.51 -0.10 -9.00
N SER A 30 -6.99 -1.14 -8.32
CA SER A 30 -7.73 -2.22 -8.96
C SER A 30 -9.02 -1.68 -9.62
N ARG A 31 -9.75 -0.79 -8.93
CA ARG A 31 -10.98 -0.17 -9.43
C ARG A 31 -10.71 0.70 -10.66
N LEU A 32 -9.66 1.53 -10.63
CA LEU A 32 -9.26 2.38 -11.75
C LEU A 32 -8.79 1.56 -12.95
N THR A 33 -8.01 0.51 -12.70
CA THR A 33 -7.54 -0.42 -13.76
C THR A 33 -8.72 -1.11 -14.44
N ALA A 34 -9.70 -1.60 -13.67
CA ALA A 34 -10.90 -2.22 -14.24
C ALA A 34 -11.70 -1.25 -15.13
N GLN A 35 -11.85 0.01 -14.70
CA GLN A 35 -12.49 1.05 -15.52
C GLN A 35 -11.71 1.34 -16.81
N PHE A 36 -10.38 1.42 -16.72
CA PHE A 36 -9.53 1.64 -17.88
C PHE A 36 -9.69 0.51 -18.91
N LEU A 37 -9.65 -0.75 -18.46
CA LEU A 37 -9.85 -1.92 -19.31
C LEU A 37 -11.25 -1.99 -19.92
N ALA A 38 -12.28 -1.57 -19.19
CA ALA A 38 -13.63 -1.50 -19.73
C ALA A 38 -13.74 -0.47 -20.87
N ILE A 39 -13.08 0.69 -20.73
CA ILE A 39 -13.02 1.69 -21.81
C ILE A 39 -12.20 1.15 -22.99
N ASP A 40 -11.12 0.44 -22.74
CA ASP A 40 -10.31 -0.16 -23.81
C ASP A 40 -11.11 -1.19 -24.62
N ALA A 41 -11.86 -2.06 -23.94
CA ALA A 41 -12.78 -2.99 -24.60
C ALA A 41 -13.89 -2.27 -25.38
N GLU A 42 -14.43 -1.17 -24.86
CA GLU A 42 -15.39 -0.33 -25.58
C GLU A 42 -14.76 0.28 -26.85
N ASN A 43 -13.54 0.81 -26.76
CA ASN A 43 -12.84 1.38 -27.90
C ASN A 43 -12.61 0.34 -29.00
N VAL A 44 -12.21 -0.89 -28.64
CA VAL A 44 -12.08 -1.99 -29.61
C VAL A 44 -13.40 -2.26 -30.33
N ALA A 45 -14.51 -2.29 -29.61
CA ALA A 45 -15.83 -2.47 -30.21
C ALA A 45 -16.21 -1.30 -31.14
N LEU A 46 -15.95 -0.06 -30.73
CA LEU A 46 -16.21 1.14 -31.54
C LEU A 46 -15.39 1.17 -32.83
N PHE A 47 -14.11 0.80 -32.77
CA PHE A 47 -13.26 0.68 -33.96
C PHE A 47 -13.77 -0.42 -34.90
N LYS A 48 -14.22 -1.55 -34.36
CA LYS A 48 -14.84 -2.60 -35.18
C LYS A 48 -16.11 -2.10 -35.88
N MET A 49 -16.99 -1.40 -35.16
CA MET A 49 -18.20 -0.79 -35.75
C MET A 49 -17.89 0.28 -36.80
N GLN A 50 -16.71 0.91 -36.73
CA GLN A 50 -16.24 1.84 -37.75
C GLN A 50 -15.71 1.09 -38.97
N ASN A 51 -14.93 0.02 -38.76
CA ASN A 51 -14.39 -0.81 -39.84
C ASN A 51 -15.49 -1.51 -40.64
N ASP A 52 -16.45 -2.14 -39.95
CA ASP A 52 -17.58 -2.85 -40.57
C ASP A 52 -18.40 -1.94 -41.48
N ARG A 53 -18.39 -0.63 -41.19
CA ARG A 53 -19.09 0.41 -41.96
C ARG A 53 -18.39 0.73 -43.28
N PHE A 54 -17.06 0.76 -43.27
CA PHE A 54 -16.25 0.94 -44.47
C PHE A 54 -16.31 -0.29 -45.37
N GLU A 55 -16.27 -1.48 -44.79
CA GLU A 55 -16.24 -2.74 -45.55
C GLU A 55 -17.62 -3.14 -46.11
N ASN A 56 -18.68 -3.02 -45.31
CA ASN A 56 -20.01 -3.55 -45.68
C ASN A 56 -21.03 -2.47 -46.06
N GLY A 57 -20.64 -1.18 -46.03
CA GLY A 57 -21.47 -0.05 -46.47
C GLY A 57 -22.74 0.23 -45.64
N GLY A 58 -23.03 -0.59 -44.63
CA GLY A 58 -24.28 -0.55 -43.84
C GLY A 58 -24.02 -0.40 -42.34
N GLY A 59 -23.73 0.82 -41.88
CA GLY A 59 -23.53 1.07 -40.46
C GLY A 59 -24.78 1.61 -39.77
N ILE A 60 -25.27 0.89 -38.75
CA ILE A 60 -26.50 1.26 -37.99
C ILE A 60 -26.28 2.53 -37.13
N VAL A 61 -25.07 2.75 -36.61
CA VAL A 61 -24.78 3.82 -35.63
C VAL A 61 -24.01 4.98 -36.26
N PRO A 62 -24.50 6.21 -36.40
CA PRO A 62 -23.76 7.31 -37.07
C PRO A 62 -22.26 7.44 -36.73
N ALA A 63 -21.42 7.69 -37.74
CA ALA A 63 -19.96 7.74 -37.59
C ALA A 63 -19.49 8.88 -36.67
N ASP A 64 -20.21 10.00 -36.66
CA ASP A 64 -19.94 11.14 -35.78
C ASP A 64 -20.18 10.78 -34.30
N LEU A 65 -21.17 9.94 -34.01
CA LEU A 65 -21.42 9.44 -32.65
C LEU A 65 -20.30 8.51 -32.18
N ILE A 66 -19.80 7.64 -33.06
CA ILE A 66 -18.64 6.80 -32.76
C ILE A 66 -17.42 7.67 -32.46
N MET A 67 -17.14 8.66 -33.29
CA MET A 67 -15.98 9.55 -33.11
C MET A 67 -16.09 10.34 -31.80
N LYS A 68 -17.25 10.95 -31.52
CA LYS A 68 -17.52 11.65 -30.25
C LYS A 68 -17.31 10.75 -29.03
N ARG A 69 -17.71 9.48 -29.12
CA ARG A 69 -17.52 8.52 -28.04
C ARG A 69 -16.05 8.16 -27.84
N LEU A 70 -15.30 7.93 -28.92
CA LEU A 70 -13.86 7.68 -28.88
C LEU A 70 -13.10 8.87 -28.26
N GLU A 71 -13.45 10.10 -28.63
CA GLU A 71 -12.87 11.32 -28.04
C GLU A 71 -13.18 11.43 -26.55
N THR A 72 -14.43 11.16 -26.16
CA THR A 72 -14.84 11.12 -24.74
C THR A 72 -14.07 10.05 -23.97
N ASN A 73 -13.91 8.86 -24.55
CA ASN A 73 -13.19 7.76 -23.95
C ASN A 73 -11.70 8.06 -23.79
N LYS A 74 -11.08 8.71 -24.79
CA LYS A 74 -9.70 9.19 -24.71
C LYS A 74 -9.50 10.16 -23.54
N ALA A 75 -10.40 11.14 -23.39
CA ALA A 75 -10.34 12.09 -22.27
C ALA A 75 -10.47 11.38 -20.91
N LYS A 76 -11.40 10.43 -20.79
CA LYS A 76 -11.57 9.61 -19.58
C LYS A 76 -10.36 8.73 -19.28
N GLN A 77 -9.75 8.11 -20.30
CA GLN A 77 -8.53 7.30 -20.12
C GLN A 77 -7.35 8.14 -19.65
N ALA A 78 -7.23 9.39 -20.11
CA ALA A 78 -6.21 10.32 -19.63
C ALA A 78 -6.41 10.65 -18.14
N ASP A 79 -7.63 11.02 -17.73
CA ASP A 79 -7.99 11.26 -16.32
C ASP A 79 -7.72 10.03 -15.44
N LEU A 80 -8.17 8.85 -15.87
CA LEU A 80 -7.93 7.60 -15.14
C LEU A 80 -6.43 7.30 -15.00
N SER A 81 -5.63 7.53 -16.05
CA SER A 81 -4.18 7.28 -16.02
C SER A 81 -3.46 8.22 -15.07
N GLU A 82 -3.87 9.50 -15.04
CA GLU A 82 -3.36 10.48 -14.08
C GLU A 82 -3.69 10.05 -12.64
N ARG A 83 -4.94 9.68 -12.36
CA ARG A 83 -5.35 9.19 -11.04
C ARG A 83 -4.62 7.92 -10.64
N MET A 84 -4.43 6.97 -11.55
CA MET A 84 -3.61 5.77 -11.30
C MET A 84 -2.16 6.11 -10.96
N THR A 85 -1.60 7.18 -11.54
CA THR A 85 -0.24 7.64 -11.25
C THR A 85 -0.14 8.19 -9.82
N PHE A 86 -1.13 8.98 -9.40
CA PHE A 86 -1.22 9.46 -8.01
C PHE A 86 -1.36 8.30 -7.01
N GLU A 87 -2.29 7.38 -7.26
CA GLU A 87 -2.51 6.23 -6.39
C GLU A 87 -1.26 5.32 -6.29
N LYS A 88 -0.53 5.11 -7.38
CA LYS A 88 0.75 4.38 -7.37
C LYS A 88 1.81 5.09 -6.53
N ARG A 89 1.92 6.42 -6.67
CA ARG A 89 2.85 7.22 -5.90
C ARG A 89 2.55 7.14 -4.40
N ASP A 90 1.29 7.29 -4.02
CA ASP A 90 0.86 7.26 -2.62
C ASP A 90 1.04 5.86 -2.03
N LEU A 91 0.74 4.80 -2.81
CA LEU A 91 1.00 3.42 -2.42
C LEU A 91 2.49 3.18 -2.11
N LEU A 92 3.40 3.73 -2.92
CA LEU A 92 4.85 3.64 -2.68
C LEU A 92 5.25 4.38 -1.40
N MET A 93 4.68 5.56 -1.14
CA MET A 93 4.95 6.32 0.09
C MET A 93 4.49 5.58 1.34
N VAL A 94 3.29 5.01 1.32
CA VAL A 94 2.74 4.23 2.43
C VAL A 94 3.56 2.94 2.64
N SER A 95 3.98 2.28 1.57
CA SER A 95 4.82 1.07 1.66
C SER A 95 6.16 1.38 2.32
N ARG A 96 6.84 2.46 1.91
CA ARG A 96 8.08 2.92 2.56
C ARG A 96 7.87 3.27 4.03
N THR A 97 6.75 3.90 4.34
CA THR A 97 6.39 4.26 5.73
C THR A 97 6.22 3.01 6.59
N LEU A 98 5.58 1.97 6.05
CA LEU A 98 5.43 0.68 6.72
C LEU A 98 6.78 0.02 7.00
N ASP A 99 7.70 0.05 6.04
CA ASP A 99 9.03 -0.53 6.21
C ASP A 99 9.79 0.19 7.34
N ILE A 100 9.79 1.53 7.34
CA ILE A 100 10.40 2.33 8.41
C ILE A 100 9.77 2.03 9.78
N LEU A 101 8.44 1.92 9.86
CA LEU A 101 7.76 1.63 11.12
C LEU A 101 8.08 0.22 11.64
N ARG A 102 8.19 -0.77 10.74
CA ARG A 102 8.57 -2.14 11.09
C ARG A 102 10.02 -2.22 11.57
N ASP A 103 10.93 -1.51 10.91
CA ASP A 103 12.33 -1.44 11.32
C ASP A 103 12.47 -0.80 12.70
N ARG A 104 11.74 0.29 12.96
CA ARG A 104 11.70 0.92 14.29
C ARG A 104 11.13 0.01 15.36
N LEU A 105 10.06 -0.73 15.05
CA LEU A 105 9.49 -1.70 15.98
C LEU A 105 10.50 -2.79 16.31
N ARG A 106 11.21 -3.32 15.32
CA ARG A 106 12.25 -4.34 15.50
C ARG A 106 13.41 -3.82 16.35
N GLN A 107 13.88 -2.60 16.10
CA GLN A 107 14.92 -1.97 16.92
C GLN A 107 14.50 -1.82 18.38
N LEU A 108 13.27 -1.34 18.61
CA LEU A 108 12.73 -1.20 19.95
C LEU A 108 12.62 -2.56 20.67
N GLU A 109 12.17 -3.60 19.97
CA GLU A 109 12.08 -4.95 20.52
C GLU A 109 13.46 -5.51 20.90
N GLN A 110 14.48 -5.30 20.06
CA GLN A 110 15.86 -5.69 20.36
C GLN A 110 16.45 -4.93 21.56
N ASP A 111 16.18 -3.63 21.67
CA ASP A 111 16.66 -2.83 22.79
C ASP A 111 15.97 -3.25 24.10
N MET A 112 14.68 -3.56 24.06
CA MET A 112 13.95 -4.10 25.20
C MET A 112 14.52 -5.47 25.64
N GLU A 113 14.82 -6.37 24.70
CA GLU A 113 15.44 -7.66 25.00
C GLU A 113 16.84 -7.50 25.62
N ARG A 114 17.66 -6.58 25.10
CA ARG A 114 19.00 -6.30 25.66
C ARG A 114 18.93 -5.75 27.07
N ILE A 115 18.00 -4.84 27.35
CA ILE A 115 17.79 -4.29 28.69
C ILE A 115 17.36 -5.40 29.64
N ALA A 116 16.39 -6.24 29.23
CA ALA A 116 15.93 -7.35 30.06
C ALA A 116 17.06 -8.36 30.38
N ALA A 117 17.90 -8.70 29.40
CA ALA A 117 19.05 -9.57 29.61
C ALA A 117 20.12 -8.95 30.53
N ALA A 118 20.36 -7.64 30.41
CA ALA A 118 21.29 -6.93 31.28
C ALA A 118 20.79 -6.88 32.74
N ASP A 119 19.49 -6.66 32.93
CA ASP A 119 18.86 -6.69 34.26
C ASP A 119 18.99 -8.08 34.91
N GLU A 120 18.77 -9.16 34.15
CA GLU A 120 18.94 -10.55 34.63
C GLU A 120 20.39 -10.87 35.03
N ILE A 121 21.36 -10.43 34.23
CA ILE A 121 22.79 -10.58 34.55
C ILE A 121 23.14 -9.80 35.82
N GLN A 122 22.64 -8.57 35.95
CA GLN A 122 22.91 -7.73 37.12
C GLN A 122 22.33 -8.37 38.39
N GLU A 123 21.11 -8.90 38.33
CA GLU A 123 20.48 -9.62 39.45
C GLU A 123 21.28 -10.87 39.84
N TYR A 124 21.73 -11.66 38.86
CA TYR A 124 22.58 -12.82 39.09
C TYR A 124 23.92 -12.46 39.75
N VAL A 125 24.59 -11.39 39.30
CA VAL A 125 25.85 -10.91 39.88
C VAL A 125 25.63 -10.45 41.32
N ILE A 126 24.55 -9.70 41.60
CA ILE A 126 24.21 -9.26 42.96
C ILE A 126 24.00 -10.47 43.87
N HIS A 127 23.22 -11.47 43.45
CA HIS A 127 23.00 -12.69 44.24
C HIS A 127 24.28 -13.49 44.47
N THR A 128 25.16 -13.56 43.48
CA THR A 128 26.45 -14.26 43.60
C THR A 128 27.39 -13.55 44.58
N ILE A 129 27.45 -12.22 44.56
CA ILE A 129 28.27 -11.43 45.49
C ILE A 129 27.69 -11.49 46.91
N ALA A 130 26.38 -11.32 47.06
CA ALA A 130 25.71 -11.37 48.36
C ALA A 130 25.74 -12.77 49.00
N GLY A 131 25.60 -13.83 48.19
CA GLY A 131 25.76 -15.22 48.63
C GLY A 131 27.22 -15.59 48.94
N GLY A 132 28.18 -15.01 48.21
CA GLY A 132 29.62 -15.18 48.44
C GLY A 132 30.16 -14.50 49.70
N THR A 133 29.45 -13.51 50.26
CA THR A 133 29.77 -12.92 51.57
C THR A 133 29.29 -13.75 52.77
N SER A 134 28.68 -14.91 52.54
CA SER A 134 28.33 -15.89 53.58
C SER A 134 29.18 -17.16 53.43
N LEU A 135 30.47 -17.06 53.74
CA LEU A 135 31.30 -18.22 54.07
C LEU A 135 31.96 -17.95 55.45
N PRO A 136 32.02 -18.96 56.34
CA PRO A 136 32.48 -18.83 57.73
C PRO A 136 33.96 -18.45 57.85
#